data_AF-A0A2V6RNR1-F1
#
_entry.id   AF-A0A2V6RNR1-F1
#
_cell.length_a   1.000
_cell.length_b   1.000
_cell.length_c   1.000
_cell.angle_alpha   90.00
_cell.angle_beta   90.00
_cell.angle_gamma   90.00
#
_symmetry.space_group_name_H-M   'P 1'
#
loop_
_entity.id
_entity.type
_entity.pdbx_description
1 polymer ?
#
loop_
_entity_poly.entity_id
_entity_poly.type
_entity_poly.pdbx_seq_one_letter_code
_entity_poly.pdbx_strand_id
1 'polypeptide(L)'
;MAAGNYGYAHSAINSENFPARHFGGPRQREVALLEFDRDVTATDATTDAARQGLELPTYEDALYFGIAYPDVQGRGPVVFLHDPWLGYFGRRDVLCLWSNAGRRELGLEGFDDRWRPIYRFAFVARVPR
;
A
#
# COMPACT_ATOMS: atom_id res chain seq x y z
N MET A 1 7.44 18.24 5.90
CA MET A 1 6.36 18.38 4.89
C MET A 1 6.92 17.84 3.57
N ALA A 2 7.07 16.52 3.51
CA ALA A 2 6.14 15.54 2.94
C ALA A 2 6.27 15.51 1.41
N ALA A 3 7.32 14.82 0.93
CA ALA A 3 7.63 14.64 -0.48
C ALA A 3 6.43 14.15 -1.33
N GLY A 4 5.41 13.57 -0.69
CA GLY A 4 4.20 13.08 -1.34
C GLY A 4 3.02 14.06 -1.42
N ASN A 5 3.10 15.31 -0.95
CA ASN A 5 2.03 16.32 -1.06
C ASN A 5 0.60 15.80 -0.77
N TYR A 6 0.44 15.04 0.33
CA TYR A 6 -0.86 14.52 0.75
C TYR A 6 -1.69 15.62 1.42
N GLY A 7 -2.98 15.70 1.05
CA GLY A 7 -3.95 16.56 1.73
C GLY A 7 -4.37 16.03 3.09
N TYR A 8 -4.14 14.73 3.34
CA TYR A 8 -4.28 14.10 4.65
C TYR A 8 -3.32 12.90 4.76
N ALA A 9 -2.70 12.73 5.93
CA ALA A 9 -1.97 11.52 6.29
C ALA A 9 -2.45 11.06 7.67
N HIS A 10 -2.79 9.78 7.79
CA HIS A 10 -3.27 9.22 9.06
C HIS A 10 -2.21 9.38 10.15
N SER A 11 -2.61 9.81 11.35
CA SER A 11 -1.67 10.20 12.43
C SER A 11 -0.78 9.07 12.93
N ALA A 12 -1.26 7.82 12.81
CA ALA A 12 -0.47 6.63 13.12
C ALA A 12 0.68 6.37 12.13
N ILE A 13 0.68 7.01 10.95
CA ILE A 13 1.73 6.87 9.95
C ILE A 13 2.84 7.87 10.29
N ASN A 14 3.71 7.45 11.21
CA ASN A 14 4.82 8.24 11.71
C ASN A 14 6.06 7.34 11.91
N SER A 15 7.21 7.93 12.23
CA SER A 15 8.48 7.21 12.35
C SER A 15 8.55 6.23 13.53
N GLU A 16 7.63 6.32 14.50
CA GLU A 16 7.56 5.37 15.62
C GLU A 16 6.91 4.06 15.16
N ASN A 17 5.80 4.14 14.43
CA ASN A 17 5.05 2.97 13.97
C ASN A 17 5.58 2.41 12.64
N PHE A 18 6.05 3.29 11.75
CA PHE A 18 6.58 2.98 10.42
C PHE A 18 7.98 3.58 10.30
N PRO A 19 9.00 2.97 10.94
CA PRO A 19 10.33 3.55 11.00
C PRO A 19 10.92 3.67 9.59
N ALA A 20 11.42 4.86 9.24
CA ALA A 20 12.13 5.05 7.98
C ALA A 20 13.46 4.28 8.04
N ARG A 21 13.46 3.02 7.61
CA ARG A 21 14.69 2.28 7.42
C ARG A 21 15.36 2.87 6.20
N HIS A 22 16.45 3.60 6.42
CA HIS A 22 17.30 4.06 5.34
C HIS A 22 17.92 2.83 4.66
N PHE A 23 17.24 2.31 3.66
CA PHE A 23 17.91 1.50 2.65
C PHE A 23 18.92 2.42 1.96
N GLY A 24 20.18 2.00 1.91
CA GLY A 24 21.31 2.78 1.39
C GLY A 24 21.27 3.01 -0.13
N GLY A 25 20.13 3.45 -0.67
CA GLY A 25 19.93 3.77 -2.08
C GLY A 25 18.45 3.79 -2.47
N PRO A 26 18.11 4.39 -3.63
CA PRO A 26 16.75 4.39 -4.15
C PRO A 26 16.36 2.97 -4.55
N ARG A 27 15.50 2.33 -3.76
CA ARG A 27 14.87 1.06 -4.15
C ARG A 27 13.55 1.39 -4.83
N GLN A 28 13.60 1.93 -6.05
CA GLN A 28 12.41 1.99 -6.89
C GLN A 28 12.13 0.57 -7.37
N ARG A 29 11.46 -0.21 -6.52
CA ARG A 29 10.94 -1.52 -6.91
C ARG A 29 9.82 -1.32 -7.92
N GLU A 30 9.79 -2.17 -8.93
CA GLU A 30 8.69 -2.18 -9.88
C GLU A 30 7.44 -2.69 -9.16
N VAL A 31 6.44 -1.81 -9.04
CA VAL A 31 5.16 -2.11 -8.40
C VAL A 31 4.15 -2.51 -9.47
N ALA A 32 3.60 -3.71 -9.35
CA ALA A 32 2.47 -4.20 -10.13
C ALA A 32 1.17 -3.97 -9.35
N LEU A 33 0.13 -3.49 -10.03
CA LEU A 33 -1.21 -3.33 -9.45
C LEU A 33 -2.12 -4.43 -9.96
N LEU A 34 -2.70 -5.20 -9.04
CA LEU A 34 -3.73 -6.20 -9.34
C LEU A 34 -5.12 -5.63 -9.08
N GLU A 35 -6.04 -5.94 -9.99
CA GLU A 35 -7.46 -5.57 -9.95
C GLU A 35 -8.31 -6.83 -9.91
N PHE A 36 -9.44 -6.75 -9.22
CA PHE A 36 -10.39 -7.86 -9.09
C PHE A 36 -11.81 -7.37 -9.37
N ASP A 37 -12.59 -8.18 -10.08
CA ASP A 37 -13.99 -7.91 -10.43
C ASP A 37 -15.00 -8.32 -9.35
N ARG A 38 -14.48 -8.85 -8.24
CA ARG A 38 -15.24 -9.33 -7.08
C ARG A 38 -14.65 -8.76 -5.79
N ASP A 39 -15.40 -8.91 -4.71
CA ASP A 39 -14.85 -8.66 -3.38
C ASP A 39 -13.70 -9.64 -3.08
N VAL A 40 -12.61 -9.14 -2.50
CA VAL A 40 -11.40 -9.93 -2.22
C VAL A 40 -10.89 -9.73 -0.80
N THR A 41 -10.25 -10.77 -0.27
CA THR A 41 -9.50 -10.77 0.99
C THR A 41 -7.99 -10.69 0.73
N ALA A 42 -7.20 -10.49 1.78
CA ALA A 42 -5.75 -10.43 1.66
C ALA A 42 -5.19 -11.77 1.18
N THR A 43 -5.79 -12.88 1.63
CA THR A 43 -5.42 -14.23 1.18
C THR A 43 -5.69 -14.42 -0.30
N ASP A 44 -6.81 -13.92 -0.83
CA ASP A 44 -7.11 -14.02 -2.27
C ASP A 44 -6.07 -13.27 -3.09
N ALA A 45 -5.84 -12.00 -2.74
CA ALA A 45 -4.91 -11.12 -3.46
C ALA A 45 -3.46 -11.63 -3.41
N THR A 46 -2.99 -12.07 -2.23
CA THR A 46 -1.63 -12.62 -2.07
C THR A 46 -1.46 -13.97 -2.77
N THR A 47 -2.48 -14.81 -2.82
CA THR A 47 -2.45 -16.07 -3.57
C THR A 47 -2.32 -15.83 -5.06
N ASP A 48 -3.10 -14.92 -5.63
CA ASP A 48 -3.02 -14.60 -7.05
C ASP A 48 -1.74 -13.85 -7.42
N ALA A 49 -1.21 -13.01 -6.53
CA ALA A 49 0.10 -12.38 -6.70
C ALA A 49 1.22 -13.44 -6.73
N ALA A 50 1.20 -14.40 -5.79
CA ALA A 50 2.20 -15.48 -5.74
C ALA A 50 2.16 -16.36 -7.00
N ARG A 51 0.96 -16.64 -7.55
CA ARG A 51 0.80 -17.36 -8.83
C ARG A 51 1.44 -16.63 -10.02
N GLN A 52 1.51 -15.30 -9.95
CA GLN A 52 2.15 -14.44 -10.94
C GLN A 52 3.64 -14.21 -10.66
N GLY A 53 4.20 -14.82 -9.61
CA GLY A 53 5.60 -14.65 -9.21
C GLY A 53 5.90 -13.28 -8.57
N LEU A 54 4.89 -12.56 -8.12
CA LEU A 54 5.02 -11.28 -7.43
C LEU A 54 5.28 -11.50 -5.93
N GLU A 55 5.94 -10.52 -5.30
CA GLU A 55 6.26 -10.53 -3.88
C GLU A 55 5.42 -9.49 -3.12
N LEU A 56 5.27 -9.69 -1.81
CA LEU A 56 4.62 -8.72 -0.93
C LEU A 56 5.42 -7.40 -0.92
N PRO A 57 4.75 -6.24 -0.96
CA PRO A 57 5.41 -4.97 -0.77
C PRO A 57 5.89 -4.81 0.68
N THR A 58 6.74 -3.83 0.93
CA THR A 58 6.93 -3.26 2.27
C THR A 58 6.14 -1.95 2.40
N TYR A 59 5.98 -1.45 3.64
CA TYR A 59 5.35 -0.15 3.83
C TYR A 59 6.15 0.97 3.16
N GLU A 60 7.49 0.86 3.06
CA GLU A 60 8.29 1.85 2.35
C GLU A 60 7.97 1.89 0.85
N ASP A 61 7.66 0.75 0.21
CA ASP A 61 7.22 0.78 -1.19
C ASP A 61 5.96 1.62 -1.36
N ALA A 62 5.02 1.54 -0.42
CA ALA A 62 3.82 2.38 -0.43
C ALA A 62 4.16 3.87 -0.35
N LEU A 63 5.07 4.23 0.57
CA LEU A 63 5.51 5.61 0.75
C LEU A 63 6.21 6.16 -0.49
N TYR A 64 7.16 5.41 -1.07
CA TYR A 64 7.88 5.81 -2.28
C TYR A 64 6.97 5.82 -3.51
N PHE A 65 6.09 4.82 -3.66
CA PHE A 65 5.16 4.75 -4.77
C PHE A 65 4.19 5.93 -4.76
N GLY A 66 3.63 6.28 -3.59
CA GLY A 66 2.74 7.43 -3.49
C GLY A 66 3.42 8.79 -3.69
N ILE A 67 4.75 8.87 -3.53
CA ILE A 67 5.54 10.04 -3.94
C ILE A 67 5.72 10.06 -5.47
N ALA A 68 6.08 8.92 -6.05
CA ALA A 68 6.44 8.82 -7.47
C ALA A 68 5.23 8.83 -8.42
N TYR A 69 4.07 8.35 -7.98
CA TYR A 69 2.87 8.17 -8.81
C TYR A 69 1.63 8.85 -8.19
N PRO A 70 1.62 10.18 -8.04
CA PRO A 70 0.55 10.89 -7.33
C PRO A 70 -0.84 10.70 -7.95
N ASP A 71 -0.92 10.59 -9.28
CA ASP A 71 -2.17 10.48 -10.04
C ASP A 71 -2.88 9.14 -9.87
N VAL A 72 -2.15 8.12 -9.37
CA VAL A 72 -2.71 6.77 -9.22
C VAL A 72 -3.95 6.78 -8.32
N GLN A 73 -3.96 7.61 -7.28
CA GLN A 73 -5.06 7.71 -6.31
C GLN A 73 -6.36 8.23 -6.94
N GLY A 74 -6.29 8.91 -8.09
CA GLY A 74 -7.48 9.38 -8.82
C GLY A 74 -8.26 8.24 -9.50
N ARG A 75 -7.63 7.07 -9.68
CA ARG A 75 -8.24 5.89 -10.33
C ARG A 75 -8.88 4.92 -9.34
N GLY A 76 -8.77 5.19 -8.03
CA GLY A 76 -9.28 4.33 -6.96
C GLY A 76 -8.24 4.09 -5.86
N PRO A 77 -8.64 3.47 -4.73
CA PRO A 77 -7.73 3.12 -3.65
C PRO A 77 -6.67 2.09 -4.09
N VAL A 78 -5.46 2.20 -3.55
CA VAL A 78 -4.35 1.26 -3.73
C VAL A 78 -3.88 0.77 -2.37
N VAL A 79 -4.08 -0.52 -2.09
CA VAL A 79 -3.67 -1.18 -0.85
C VAL A 79 -2.33 -1.87 -1.04
N PHE A 80 -1.43 -1.70 -0.09
CA PHE A 80 -0.13 -2.36 -0.07
C PHE A 80 -0.13 -3.45 0.99
N LEU A 81 -0.29 -4.71 0.59
CA LEU A 81 -0.37 -5.87 1.49
C LEU A 81 1.01 -6.25 2.07
N HIS A 82 1.64 -5.32 2.78
CA HIS A 82 2.89 -5.52 3.51
C HIS A 82 2.65 -6.26 4.84
N ASP A 83 3.73 -6.57 5.56
CA ASP A 83 3.64 -7.09 6.94
C ASP A 83 2.81 -6.14 7.80
N PRO A 84 1.61 -6.54 8.30
CA PRO A 84 0.67 -5.60 8.88
C PRO A 84 1.21 -4.95 10.15
N TRP A 85 0.97 -3.65 10.28
CA TRP A 85 1.19 -2.98 11.56
C TRP A 85 0.08 -3.39 12.52
N LEU A 86 0.45 -3.87 13.70
CA LEU A 86 -0.51 -4.15 14.77
C LEU A 86 -0.85 -2.83 15.47
N GLY A 87 -1.94 -2.21 15.01
CA GLY A 87 -2.41 -0.92 15.47
C GLY A 87 -3.16 -0.95 16.80
N TYR A 88 -3.78 0.18 17.13
CA TYR A 88 -4.58 0.31 18.35
C TYR A 88 -5.71 -0.72 18.37
N PHE A 89 -6.01 -1.24 19.58
CA PHE A 89 -7.02 -2.28 19.81
C PHE A 89 -6.75 -3.62 19.12
N GLY A 90 -5.51 -3.86 18.68
CA GLY A 90 -5.10 -5.13 18.07
C GLY A 90 -5.56 -5.31 16.62
N ARG A 91 -6.04 -4.24 15.97
CA ARG A 91 -6.34 -4.27 14.53
C ARG A 91 -5.04 -4.40 13.74
N ARG A 92 -5.04 -5.24 12.72
CA ARG A 92 -3.92 -5.36 11.78
C ARG A 92 -4.20 -4.44 10.60
N ASP A 93 -3.33 -3.46 10.41
CA ASP A 93 -3.52 -2.44 9.39
C ASP A 93 -2.36 -2.42 8.39
N VAL A 94 -2.68 -2.09 7.15
CA VAL A 94 -1.75 -1.89 6.04
C VAL A 94 -1.93 -0.52 5.41
N LEU A 95 -0.88 -0.01 4.77
CA LEU A 95 -0.92 1.28 4.09
C LEU A 95 -1.84 1.23 2.87
N CYS A 96 -2.64 2.28 2.72
CA CYS A 96 -3.51 2.50 1.58
C CYS A 96 -3.38 3.93 1.07
N LEU A 97 -3.35 4.08 -0.25
CA LEU A 97 -3.39 5.37 -0.95
C LEU A 97 -4.76 5.54 -1.56
N TRP A 98 -5.49 6.61 -1.22
CA TRP A 98 -6.79 6.89 -1.85
C TRP A 98 -7.04 8.37 -2.05
N SER A 99 -8.07 8.72 -2.82
CA SER A 99 -8.54 10.09 -2.93
C SER A 99 -9.87 10.26 -2.22
N ASN A 100 -10.02 11.35 -1.49
CA ASN A 100 -11.26 11.72 -0.84
C ASN A 100 -11.52 13.21 -1.05
N ALA A 101 -12.70 13.56 -1.56
CA ALA A 101 -13.09 14.94 -1.88
C ALA A 101 -12.03 15.72 -2.68
N GLY A 102 -11.36 15.06 -3.64
CA GLY A 102 -10.31 15.67 -4.47
C GLY A 102 -8.95 15.84 -3.78
N ARG A 103 -8.81 15.38 -2.53
CA ARG A 103 -7.55 15.38 -1.79
C ARG A 103 -6.92 14.00 -1.85
N ARG A 104 -5.59 13.98 -1.92
CA ARG A 104 -4.79 12.76 -1.81
C ARG A 104 -4.60 12.41 -0.35
N GLU A 105 -4.93 11.19 0.01
CA GLU A 105 -4.81 10.70 1.38
C GLU A 105 -3.86 9.51 1.45
N LEU A 106 -3.06 9.49 2.53
CA LEU A 106 -2.25 8.36 2.94
C LEU A 106 -2.88 7.79 4.21
N GLY A 107 -3.49 6.61 4.10
CA GLY A 107 -4.34 6.02 5.12
C GLY A 107 -3.94 4.59 5.50
N LEU A 108 -4.79 4.01 6.33
CA LEU A 108 -4.69 2.62 6.78
C LEU A 108 -5.97 1.87 6.39
N GLU A 109 -5.80 0.61 5.98
CA GLU A 109 -6.88 -0.34 5.73
C GLU A 109 -6.67 -1.59 6.57
N GLY A 110 -7.77 -2.21 7.03
CA GLY A 110 -7.67 -3.41 7.85
C GLY A 110 -7.28 -4.60 7.01
N PHE A 111 -6.19 -5.28 7.38
CA PHE A 111 -5.67 -6.43 6.66
C PHE A 111 -6.67 -7.60 6.59
N ASP A 112 -7.49 -7.74 7.63
CA ASP A 112 -8.49 -8.82 7.73
C ASP A 112 -9.85 -8.43 7.12
N ASP A 113 -9.97 -7.23 6.53
CA ASP A 113 -11.18 -6.75 5.88
C ASP A 113 -11.40 -7.40 4.50
N ARG A 114 -12.60 -7.17 3.95
CA ARG A 114 -12.95 -7.51 2.58
C ARG A 114 -13.03 -6.23 1.76
N TRP A 115 -12.27 -6.18 0.67
CA TRP A 115 -12.21 -5.03 -0.21
C TRP A 115 -13.09 -5.22 -1.45
N ARG A 116 -13.74 -4.14 -1.86
CA ARG A 116 -14.62 -4.09 -3.04
C ARG A 116 -13.81 -4.02 -4.34
N PRO A 117 -14.41 -4.28 -5.52
CA PRO A 117 -13.74 -4.23 -6.83
C PRO A 117 -13.05 -2.91 -7.20
N ILE A 118 -13.33 -1.82 -6.49
CA ILE A 118 -12.67 -0.52 -6.71
C ILE A 118 -11.22 -0.49 -6.20
N TYR A 119 -10.83 -1.46 -5.37
CA TYR A 119 -9.50 -1.55 -4.79
C TYR A 119 -8.51 -2.18 -5.74
N ARG A 120 -7.32 -1.59 -5.75
CA ARG A 120 -6.13 -2.12 -6.43
C ARG A 120 -5.12 -2.57 -5.41
N PHE A 121 -4.43 -3.66 -5.70
CA PHE A 121 -3.49 -4.28 -4.78
C PHE A 121 -2.08 -4.16 -5.32
N ALA A 122 -1.23 -3.44 -4.60
CA ALA A 122 0.16 -3.27 -4.96
C ALA A 122 1.00 -4.46 -4.49
N PHE A 123 1.75 -5.03 -5.42
CA PHE A 123 2.77 -6.03 -5.20
C PHE A 123 4.03 -5.62 -5.93
N VAL A 124 5.16 -6.25 -5.61
CA VAL A 124 6.44 -5.91 -6.24
C VAL A 124 6.96 -7.04 -7.11
N ALA A 125 7.57 -6.68 -8.24
CA ALA A 125 8.26 -7.65 -9.08
C ALA A 125 9.44 -8.26 -8.31
N ARG A 126 9.61 -9.58 -8.47
CA ARG A 126 10.77 -10.28 -7.90
C ARG A 126 12.04 -9.83 -8.59
N VAL A 127 12.98 -9.28 -7.83
CA VAL A 127 14.32 -8.98 -8.36
C VAL A 127 15.02 -10.32 -8.61
N PRO A 128 15.50 -10.61 -9.82
CA PRO A 128 16.33 -11.79 -10.07
C PRO A 128 17.54 -11.72 -9.13
N ARG A 129 17.74 -12.79 -8.34
CA ARG A 129 18.95 -12.95 -7.54
C ARG A 129 20.13 -13.30 -8.43
#